data_AF-A0A0T6YKR2-F1
#
_entry.id   AF-A0A0T6YKR2-F1
#
_cell.length_a   1.000
_cell.length_b   1.000
_cell.length_c   1.000
_cell.angle_alpha   90.00
_cell.angle_beta   90.00
_cell.angle_gamma   90.00
#
_symmetry.space_group_name_H-M   'P 1'
#
loop_
_entity.id
_entity.type
_entity.pdbx_description
1 polymer ?
#
loop_
_entity_poly.entity_id
_entity_poly.type
_entity_poly.pdbx_seq_one_letter_code
_entity_poly.pdbx_strand_id
1 'polypeptide(L)'
;MMLAGPKLLVGGLLLAGIVWLVHEIRADGARSIANAIERQNNDAHSRAREKRLDYDSCLDAGGLWNFATGQCSGSAGRRRN
;
A
#
# COMPACT_ATOMS: atom_id res chain seq x y z
N MET A 1 14.71 -20.41 52.94
CA MET A 1 14.08 -19.30 52.17
C MET A 1 15.02 -18.58 51.18
N MET A 2 16.32 -18.92 51.08
CA MET A 2 17.26 -18.15 50.22
C MET A 2 17.31 -18.57 48.73
N LEU A 3 16.74 -19.73 48.36
CA LEU A 3 16.80 -20.28 46.98
C LEU A 3 15.59 -19.96 46.09
N ALA A 4 14.55 -19.33 46.64
CA ALA A 4 13.31 -19.00 45.91
C ALA A 4 13.38 -17.63 45.21
N GLY A 5 14.03 -16.64 45.82
CA GLY A 5 14.19 -15.30 45.26
C GLY A 5 14.82 -15.29 43.86
N PRO A 6 15.99 -15.93 43.66
CA PRO A 6 16.62 -15.96 42.34
C PRO A 6 15.78 -16.67 41.27
N LYS A 7 15.07 -17.74 41.64
CA LYS A 7 14.19 -18.47 40.71
C LYS A 7 12.97 -17.65 40.29
N LEU A 8 12.38 -16.91 41.24
CA LEU A 8 11.27 -16.00 40.94
C LEU A 8 11.72 -14.84 40.05
N LEU A 9 12.93 -14.30 40.28
CA LEU A 9 13.50 -13.26 39.41
C LEU A 9 13.72 -13.78 37.99
N VAL A 10 14.33 -14.95 37.84
CA VAL A 10 14.54 -15.58 36.51
C VAL A 10 13.19 -15.86 35.83
N GLY A 11 12.23 -16.41 36.55
CA GLY A 11 10.88 -16.64 36.01
C GLY A 11 10.19 -15.36 35.57
N GLY A 12 10.28 -14.29 36.36
CA GLY A 12 9.74 -12.97 36.03
C GLY A 12 10.39 -12.37 34.78
N LEU A 13 11.71 -12.48 34.64
CA LEU A 13 12.44 -12.00 33.46
C LEU A 13 12.06 -12.79 32.20
N LEU A 14 11.89 -14.11 32.31
CA LEU A 14 11.44 -14.94 31.19
C LEU A 14 10.03 -14.54 30.73
N LEU A 15 9.10 -14.36 31.67
CA LEU A 15 7.74 -13.92 31.33
C LEU A 15 7.75 -12.53 30.69
N ALA A 16 8.53 -11.59 31.21
CA ALA A 16 8.69 -10.27 30.61
C ALA A 16 9.24 -10.34 29.18
N GLY A 17 10.24 -11.20 28.94
CA GLY A 17 10.81 -11.43 27.61
C GLY A 17 9.79 -12.00 26.62
N ILE A 18 8.97 -12.97 27.04
CA ILE A 18 7.91 -13.55 26.20
C ILE A 18 6.86 -12.49 25.86
N VAL A 19 6.40 -11.72 26.85
CA VAL A 19 5.41 -10.66 26.64
C VAL A 19 5.95 -9.61 25.66
N TRP A 20 7.21 -9.20 25.83
CA TRP A 20 7.86 -8.25 24.92
C TRP A 20 7.96 -8.80 23.49
N LEU A 21 8.38 -10.05 23.32
CA LEU A 21 8.49 -10.68 22.00
C LEU A 21 7.14 -10.76 21.28
N VAL A 22 6.07 -11.16 21.99
CA VAL A 22 4.72 -11.22 21.43
C VAL A 22 4.23 -9.83 21.01
N HIS A 23 4.53 -8.81 21.81
CA HIS A 23 4.20 -7.42 21.49
C HIS A 23 4.88 -6.97 20.19
N GLU A 24 6.19 -7.22 20.04
CA GLU A 24 6.94 -6.80 18.85
C GLU A 24 6.44 -7.50 17.58
N ILE A 25 6.19 -8.81 17.63
CA ILE A 25 5.65 -9.55 16.48
C ILE A 25 4.31 -8.97 16.02
N ARG A 26 3.43 -8.60 16.97
CA ARG A 26 2.14 -7.98 16.65
C ARG A 26 2.30 -6.58 16.08
N ALA A 27 3.21 -5.79 16.64
CA ALA A 27 3.51 -4.45 16.15
C ALA A 27 4.10 -4.49 14.73
N ASP A 28 5.03 -5.42 14.46
CA ASP A 28 5.58 -5.67 13.12
C ASP A 28 4.52 -6.11 12.13
N GLY A 29 3.65 -7.04 12.53
CA GLY A 29 2.52 -7.49 11.70
C GLY A 29 1.60 -6.32 11.32
N ALA A 30 1.23 -5.49 12.30
CA ALA A 30 0.38 -4.32 12.07
C ALA A 30 1.05 -3.30 11.12
N ARG A 31 2.35 -3.02 11.33
CA ARG A 31 3.14 -2.13 10.44
C ARG A 31 3.22 -2.68 9.02
N SER A 32 3.44 -3.99 8.87
CA SER A 32 3.53 -4.65 7.56
C SER A 32 2.24 -4.51 6.76
N ILE A 33 1.08 -4.77 7.38
CA ILE A 33 -0.23 -4.65 6.74
C ILE A 33 -0.53 -3.20 6.37
N ALA A 34 -0.28 -2.25 7.27
CA ALA A 34 -0.48 -0.83 7.00
C ALA A 34 0.36 -0.36 5.81
N ASN A 35 1.63 -0.76 5.75
CA ASN A 35 2.53 -0.43 4.63
C ASN A 35 2.07 -1.05 3.30
N ALA A 36 1.53 -2.27 3.34
CA ALA A 36 0.98 -2.93 2.15
C ALA A 36 -0.26 -2.20 1.62
N ILE A 37 -1.17 -1.78 2.52
CA ILE A 37 -2.36 -1.00 2.18
C ILE A 37 -1.95 0.36 1.59
N GLU A 38 -1.02 1.05 2.24
CA GLU A 38 -0.52 2.35 1.77
C GLU A 38 0.10 2.23 0.37
N ARG A 39 0.90 1.19 0.12
CA ARG A 39 1.46 0.93 -1.21
C ARG A 39 0.37 0.67 -2.26
N GLN A 40 -0.61 -0.17 -1.94
CA GLN A 40 -1.72 -0.47 -2.86
C GLN A 40 -2.56 0.77 -3.17
N ASN A 41 -2.82 1.61 -2.17
CA ASN A 41 -3.56 2.87 -2.36
C ASN A 41 -2.79 3.85 -3.23
N ASN A 42 -1.48 4.00 -3.01
CA ASN A 42 -0.64 4.87 -3.82
C ASN A 42 -0.54 4.37 -5.28
N ASP A 43 -0.45 3.06 -5.49
CA ASP A 43 -0.48 2.46 -6.83
C ASP A 43 -1.83 2.70 -7.52
N ALA A 44 -2.94 2.53 -6.80
CA ALA A 44 -4.29 2.78 -7.32
C ALA A 44 -4.49 4.26 -7.67
N HIS A 45 -4.04 5.18 -6.81
CA HIS A 45 -4.04 6.62 -7.08
C HIS A 45 -3.24 6.97 -8.34
N SER A 46 -2.05 6.38 -8.49
CA SER A 46 -1.20 6.61 -9.65
C SER A 46 -1.87 6.13 -10.95
N ARG A 47 -2.46 4.93 -10.96
CA ARG A 47 -3.19 4.40 -12.13
C ARG A 47 -4.44 5.23 -12.46
N ALA A 48 -5.17 5.68 -11.44
CA ALA A 48 -6.33 6.54 -11.63
C ALA A 48 -5.92 7.91 -12.21
N ARG A 49 -4.80 8.47 -11.75
CA ARG A 49 -4.22 9.71 -12.28
C ARG A 49 -3.82 9.54 -13.74
N GLU A 50 -3.12 8.45 -14.07
CA GLU A 50 -2.73 8.11 -15.45
C GLU A 50 -3.95 8.03 -16.37
N LYS A 51 -5.00 7.30 -15.97
CA LYS A 51 -6.22 7.17 -16.79
C LYS A 51 -6.98 8.47 -16.99
N ARG A 52 -6.95 9.38 -16.00
CA ARG A 52 -7.50 10.74 -16.17
C ARG A 52 -6.68 11.52 -17.20
N LEU A 53 -5.36 11.45 -17.15
CA LEU A 53 -4.50 12.11 -18.13
C LEU A 53 -4.71 11.55 -19.55
N ASP A 54 -4.86 10.22 -19.70
CA ASP A 54 -5.20 9.59 -20.98
C ASP A 54 -6.52 10.13 -21.54
N TYR A 55 -7.54 10.25 -20.68
CA TYR A 55 -8.85 10.77 -21.04
C TYR A 55 -8.78 12.24 -21.46
N ASP A 56 -8.18 13.10 -20.63
CA ASP A 56 -8.05 14.54 -20.90
C ASP A 56 -7.29 14.75 -22.23
N SER A 57 -6.16 14.05 -22.41
CA SER A 57 -5.36 14.09 -23.64
C SER A 57 -6.15 13.65 -24.88
N CYS A 58 -6.99 12.63 -24.74
CA CYS A 58 -7.87 12.17 -25.82
C CYS A 58 -8.85 13.26 -26.26
N LEU A 59 -9.51 13.90 -25.28
CA LEU A 59 -10.48 14.96 -25.56
C LEU A 59 -9.81 16.21 -26.14
N ASP A 60 -8.65 16.61 -25.59
CA ASP A 60 -7.86 17.74 -26.08
C ASP A 60 -7.40 17.54 -27.54
N ALA A 61 -7.17 16.28 -27.94
CA ALA A 61 -6.85 15.91 -29.31
C ALA A 61 -8.08 15.79 -30.24
N GLY A 62 -9.28 16.06 -29.74
CA GLY A 62 -10.54 15.91 -30.48
C GLY A 62 -10.95 14.45 -30.71
N GLY A 63 -10.40 13.51 -29.95
CA GLY A 63 -10.71 12.09 -30.05
C GLY A 63 -11.95 11.69 -29.27
N LEU A 64 -12.44 10.49 -29.56
CA LEU A 64 -13.57 9.88 -28.88
C LEU A 64 -13.07 8.81 -27.90
N TRP A 65 -13.27 9.05 -26.61
CA TRP A 65 -12.89 8.12 -25.56
C TRP A 65 -13.84 6.92 -25.49
N ASN A 66 -13.28 5.70 -25.43
CA ASN A 66 -14.03 4.48 -25.19
C ASN A 66 -13.86 4.03 -23.73
N PHE A 67 -14.92 4.17 -22.93
CA PHE A 67 -14.93 3.77 -21.52
C PHE A 67 -14.87 2.25 -21.30
N ALA A 68 -15.33 1.44 -22.26
CA ALA A 68 -15.29 -0.01 -22.14
C ALA A 68 -13.87 -0.56 -22.30
N THR A 69 -13.06 0.06 -23.17
CA THR A 69 -11.69 -0.40 -23.45
C THR A 69 -10.62 0.46 -22.78
N GLY A 70 -10.97 1.65 -22.28
CA GLY A 70 -10.02 2.62 -21.73
C GLY A 70 -9.04 3.16 -22.77
N GLN A 71 -9.49 3.28 -24.02
CA GLN A 71 -8.68 3.70 -25.16
C GLN A 71 -9.31 4.88 -25.88
N CYS A 72 -8.45 5.75 -26.43
CA CYS A 72 -8.87 6.83 -27.30
C CYS A 72 -9.02 6.32 -28.74
N SER A 73 -10.14 6.64 -29.38
CA SER A 73 -10.39 6.35 -30.79
C SER A 73 -10.42 7.64 -31.61
N GLY A 74 -9.83 7.61 -32.80
CA GLY A 74 -9.73 8.78 -33.66
C GLY A 74 -8.80 9.83 -33.08
N SER A 75 -7.49 9.67 -33.26
CA SER A 75 -6.67 10.86 -33.38
C SER A 75 -7.19 11.59 -34.61
N ALA A 76 -7.79 12.78 -34.42
CA ALA A 76 -7.84 13.73 -35.51
C ALA A 76 -6.39 13.89 -35.93
N GLY A 77 -6.05 13.27 -37.05
CA GLY A 77 -4.72 13.33 -37.58
C GLY A 77 -4.35 14.80 -37.62
N ARG A 78 -3.12 15.07 -37.19
CA ARG A 78 -2.32 16.05 -37.89
C ARG A 78 -2.18 15.57 -39.35
N ARG A 79 -3.27 15.59 -40.11
CA ARG A 79 -3.25 15.62 -41.57
C ARG A 79 -2.99 17.09 -41.89
N ARG A 80 -1.71 17.45 -41.81
CA ARG A 80 -1.21 18.72 -42.35
C ARG A 80 -1.59 18.72 -43.83
N ASN A 81 -2.42 19.67 -44.22
CA ASN A 81 -2.41 20.16 -45.60
C ASN A 81 -1.29 21.19 -45.69
#